data_AF-A0A9D6Z9P4-F1
#
_entry.id   AF-A0A9D6Z9P4-F1
#
_cell.length_a   1.000
_cell.length_b   1.000
_cell.length_c   1.000
_cell.angle_alpha   90.00
_cell.angle_beta   90.00
_cell.angle_gamma   90.00
#
_symmetry.space_group_name_H-M   'P 1'
#
loop_
_entity.id
_entity.type
_entity.pdbx_description
1 polymer ?
#
loop_
_entity_poly.entity_id
_entity_poly.type
_entity_poly.pdbx_seq_one_letter_code
_entity_poly.pdbx_strand_id
1 'polypeptide(L)' 'MAKNTADESDETRLKKKIAARGADHKGSQEGGGLRSLRKRLKRTQRKRRSLALRKKNSASKKTTAPEAKK' A
#
# COMPACT_ATOMS: atom_id res chain seq x y z
N MET A 1 26.18 -3.60 -5.51
CA MET A 1 24.88 -2.91 -5.71
C MET A 1 23.81 -3.96 -5.97
N ALA A 2 23.16 -4.44 -4.91
CA ALA A 2 22.25 -5.59 -4.97
C ALA A 2 21.01 -5.25 -5.80
N LYS A 3 20.75 -6.08 -6.81
CA LYS A 3 19.63 -6.00 -7.73
C LYS A 3 18.34 -5.93 -6.92
N ASN A 4 17.61 -4.81 -7.04
CA ASN A 4 16.31 -4.63 -6.44
C ASN A 4 15.41 -5.79 -6.91
N THR A 5 15.01 -6.65 -5.98
CA THR A 5 13.97 -7.65 -6.21
C THR A 5 12.71 -6.88 -6.62
N ALA A 6 12.36 -6.94 -7.90
CA ALA A 6 11.38 -6.04 -8.52
C ALA A 6 9.95 -6.60 -8.55
N ASP A 7 9.69 -7.80 -8.02
CA ASP A 7 8.37 -8.45 -8.20
C ASP A 7 7.44 -8.41 -6.99
N GLU A 8 7.93 -8.13 -5.79
CA GLU A 8 7.07 -8.07 -4.62
C GLU A 8 6.67 -6.63 -4.28
N SER A 9 5.37 -6.36 -4.42
CA SER A 9 4.74 -5.15 -3.90
C SER A 9 5.13 -4.92 -2.44
N ASP A 10 5.48 -3.68 -2.07
CA ASP A 10 5.81 -3.32 -0.70
C ASP A 10 4.75 -3.77 0.31
N GLU A 11 3.49 -3.90 -0.12
CA GLU A 11 2.41 -4.42 0.71
C GLU A 11 2.62 -5.90 1.09
N THR A 12 3.04 -6.76 0.16
CA THR A 12 3.25 -8.20 0.43
C THR A 12 4.45 -8.39 1.35
N ARG A 13 5.54 -7.64 1.14
CA ARG A 13 6.71 -7.63 2.02
C ARG A 13 6.37 -7.22 3.44
N LEU A 14 5.55 -6.17 3.61
CA LEU A 14 5.14 -5.71 4.94
C LEU A 14 4.22 -6.71 5.63
N LYS A 15 3.31 -7.35 4.89
CA LYS A 15 2.47 -8.44 5.42
C LYS A 15 3.32 -9.62 5.89
N LYS A 16 4.28 -10.07 5.07
CA LYS A 16 5.23 -11.13 5.44
C LYS A 16 6.04 -10.78 6.70
N LYS A 17 6.56 -9.56 6.80
CA LYS A 17 7.31 -9.09 7.99
C LYS A 17 6.46 -9.02 9.26
N ILE A 18 5.18 -8.63 9.14
CA ILE A 18 4.26 -8.61 10.28
C ILE A 18 3.90 -10.04 10.70
N ALA A 19 3.64 -10.94 9.75
CA ALA A 19 3.33 -12.33 10.03
C ALA A 19 4.52 -13.06 10.70
N ALA A 20 5.74 -12.89 10.16
CA ALA A 20 6.96 -13.44 10.75
C ALA A 20 7.16 -12.93 12.19
N ARG A 21 7.20 -11.60 12.39
CA ARG A 21 7.37 -11.04 13.75
C ARG A 21 6.22 -11.37 14.71
N GLY A 22 5.01 -11.59 14.20
CA GLY A 22 3.86 -11.98 15.00
C GLY A 22 3.91 -13.44 15.45
N ALA A 23 4.48 -14.32 14.62
CA ALA A 23 4.73 -15.72 14.98
C ALA A 23 5.85 -15.83 16.02
N ASP A 24 6.90 -15.02 15.89
CA ASP A 24 8.07 -15.04 16.80
C ASP A 24 7.77 -14.44 18.19
N HIS A 25 6.79 -13.53 18.30
CA HIS A 25 6.49 -12.81 19.54
C HIS A 25 5.07 -13.10 20.06
N LYS A 26 4.69 -14.37 20.20
CA LYS A 26 3.40 -14.75 20.83
C LYS A 26 3.22 -14.31 22.29
N GLY A 27 4.28 -13.83 22.97
CA GLY A 27 4.23 -13.54 24.41
C GLY A 27 4.78 -12.18 24.86
N SER A 28 5.33 -11.35 23.97
CA SER A 28 5.92 -10.06 24.39
C SER A 28 5.16 -8.89 23.75
N GLN A 29 4.20 -8.39 24.52
CA GLN A 29 3.64 -7.04 24.52
C GLN A 29 4.04 -6.20 23.31
N GLU A 30 3.16 -6.10 22.31
CA GLU A 30 3.24 -5.28 21.08
C GLU A 30 4.47 -4.36 20.98
N GLY A 31 5.66 -4.93 20.79
CA GLY A 31 6.90 -4.15 20.80
C GLY A 31 6.81 -3.07 19.73
N GLY A 32 7.32 -1.86 20.01
CA GLY A 32 7.20 -0.69 19.13
C GLY A 32 7.56 -0.96 17.65
N GLY A 33 8.41 -1.96 17.40
CA GLY A 33 8.70 -2.53 16.09
C GLY A 33 7.46 -3.06 15.34
N LEU A 34 6.61 -3.88 15.96
CA LEU A 34 5.40 -4.43 15.31
C LEU A 34 4.38 -3.32 15.00
N ARG A 35 4.23 -2.37 15.93
CA ARG A 35 3.39 -1.18 15.76
C ARG A 35 3.89 -0.31 14.59
N SER A 36 5.19 -0.12 14.45
CA SER A 36 5.79 0.62 13.34
C SER A 36 5.52 -0.04 11.98
N LEU A 37 5.60 -1.38 11.90
CA LEU A 37 5.33 -2.16 10.69
C LEU A 37 3.85 -2.08 10.28
N ARG A 38 2.93 -2.23 11.24
CA ARG A 38 1.48 -2.04 11.00
C ARG A 38 1.18 -0.63 10.50
N LYS A 39 1.81 0.41 11.07
CA LYS A 39 1.66 1.80 10.60
C LYS A 39 2.17 1.96 9.17
N ARG A 40 3.33 1.40 8.84
CA ARG A 40 3.88 1.44 7.47
C ARG A 40 2.95 0.76 6.48
N LEU A 41 2.39 -0.41 6.80
CA LEU A 41 1.40 -1.12 5.99
C LEU A 41 0.17 -0.24 5.70
N LYS A 42 -0.42 0.37 6.74
CA LYS A 42 -1.58 1.28 6.57
C LYS A 42 -1.25 2.50 5.70
N ARG A 43 -0.03 3.05 5.75
CA ARG A 43 0.39 4.17 4.88
C ARG A 43 0.47 3.73 3.42
N THR A 44 1.07 2.57 3.13
CA THR A 44 1.15 2.03 1.76
C THR A 44 -0.25 1.77 1.19
N GLN A 45 -1.14 1.17 1.97
CA GLN A 45 -2.53 0.94 1.56
C GLN A 45 -3.27 2.26 1.28
N ARG A 46 -3.10 3.29 2.13
CA ARG A 46 -3.67 4.62 1.89
C ARG A 46 -3.15 5.27 0.61
N LYS A 47 -1.84 5.19 0.35
CA LYS A 47 -1.22 5.68 -0.91
C LYS A 47 -1.83 4.96 -2.13
N ARG A 48 -1.96 3.63 -2.07
CA ARG A 48 -2.60 2.83 -3.13
C ARG A 48 -4.05 3.27 -3.39
N ARG A 49 -4.84 3.46 -2.33
CA ARG A 49 -6.23 3.93 -2.44
C ARG A 49 -6.31 5.34 -3.05
N SER A 50 -5.46 6.26 -2.59
CA SER A 50 -5.41 7.63 -3.14
C SER A 50 -5.08 7.65 -4.62
N LEU A 51 -4.09 6.85 -5.05
CA LEU A 51 -3.74 6.72 -6.48
C LEU A 51 -4.88 6.09 -7.28
N ALA A 52 -5.55 5.07 -6.76
CA ALA A 52 -6.71 4.46 -7.41
C ALA A 52 -7.88 5.44 -7.55
N LEU A 53 -8.20 6.20 -6.50
CA LEU A 53 -9.21 7.26 -6.55
C LEU A 53 -8.85 8.36 -7.54
N ARG A 54 -7.58 8.79 -7.56
CA ARG A 54 -7.10 9.77 -8.55
C ARG A 54 -7.28 9.27 -9.97
N LYS A 55 -6.89 8.02 -10.25
CA LYS A 55 -7.08 7.39 -11.57
C LYS A 55 -8.55 7.34 -11.96
N LYS A 56 -9.44 6.91 -11.04
CA LYS A 56 -10.90 6.89 -11.27
C LYS A 56 -11.43 8.29 -11.57
N ASN A 57 -11.07 9.29 -10.77
CA ASN A 57 -11.53 10.66 -10.93
C ASN A 57 -10.95 11.34 -12.19
N SER A 58 -9.72 11.01 -12.60
CA SER A 58 -9.16 11.50 -13.86
C SER A 58 -9.80 10.83 -15.06
N ALA A 59 -10.17 9.55 -14.95
CA ALA A 59 -10.88 8.84 -16.00
C ALA A 59 -12.30 9.40 -16.17
N SER A 60 -13.01 9.66 -15.07
CA SER A 60 -14.34 10.27 -15.12
C SER A 60 -14.32 11.70 -15.68
N LYS A 61 -13.27 12.49 -15.41
CA LYS A 61 -13.09 13.82 -16.03
C LYS A 61 -12.82 13.76 -17.53
N LYS A 62 -12.22 12.68 -18.04
CA LYS A 62 -12.01 12.48 -19.49
C LYS A 62 -13.27 12.02 -20.22
N THR A 63 -14.23 11.42 -19.51
CA THR A 63 -15.52 10.99 -20.08
C THR A 63 -16.62 12.05 -19.94
N THR A 64 -16.40 13.12 -19.18
CA THR A 64 -17.34 14.26 -19.05
C THR A 64 -16.84 15.52 -19.78
N ALA A 65 -15.94 15.38 -20.75
CA ALA A 65 -15.77 16.45 -21.74
C ALA A 65 -17.01 16.37 -22.64
N PRO A 66 -17.94 17.36 -22.59
CA PRO A 66 -19.08 17.35 -23.48
C PRO A 66 -18.55 17.28 -24.90
N GLU A 67 -19.13 16.37 -25.67
CA GLU A 67 -18.96 16.25 -27.11
C GLU A 67 -19.41 17.58 -27.73
N ALA A 68 -18.51 18.56 -27.78
CA ALA A 68 -18.70 19.81 -28.48
C ALA A 68 -18.40 19.55 -29.95
N LYS A 69 -19.39 19.02 -30.68
CA LYS A 69 -19.49 19.06 -32.13
C LYS A 69 -20.96 19.35 -32.45
N LYS A 70 -21.31 20.59 -32.84
CA LYS A 70 -21.25 21.13 -34.22
C LYS A 70 -21.84 20.18 -35.24
#